data_AF-K1J9P0-F1
#
_entry.id   AF-K1J9P0-F1
#
_cell.length_a   1.000
_cell.length_b   1.000
_cell.length_c   1.000
_cell.angle_alpha   90.00
_cell.angle_beta   90.00
_cell.angle_gamma   90.00
#
_symmetry.space_group_name_H-M   'P 1'
#
loop_
_entity.id
_entity.type
_entity.pdbx_description
1 polymer ?
#
loop_
_entity_poly.entity_id
_entity_poly.type
_entity_poly.pdbx_seq_one_letter_code
_entity_poly.pdbx_strand_id
1 'polypeptide(L)'
;MGRIFWLLCTLLFLSACSSSPKPNGNEDDDLVNGKDIRGFEHMISALSHNVNEIWGREALFAGKFDYVKYTDQYKSRAHIDFSSGHIMVETVSGIDPRSHLRRAIIETLLTPDDPAEVDLYSDAEILPGGEPFLYGQVLDNQGQPIRFDWRAERYADYLLNTAMKKRTLGIRTIFFVDIPMVANHEDRRGYKYASLIREASRKYGVAESLIYAVIKTESSFNPYAVSHANAYGLMQVIPATAGRDVYVRVKGKSGQPTREDLFNPAYNIDVGTAYLHLLQTVYLVDIQDPRSRRYAVISAYNGGAGGVLNTFSSDRKAAPGMINQLSPEAVYQILTEQHPKAEARRYLYKVNQAEKGFKRTLARTG
;
A
#
# COMPACT_ATOMS: atom_id res chain seq x y z
N MET A 1 -67.77 3.18 3.92
CA MET A 1 -67.93 3.16 5.39
C MET A 1 -67.40 1.83 5.88
N GLY A 2 -66.23 1.87 6.53
CA GLY A 2 -65.49 0.67 6.93
C GLY A 2 -65.79 0.22 8.35
N ARG A 3 -65.55 -1.07 8.58
CA ARG A 3 -65.20 -1.71 9.85
C ARG A 3 -64.42 -2.99 9.52
N ILE A 4 -63.66 -3.50 10.51
CA ILE A 4 -62.99 -4.82 10.61
C ILE A 4 -61.52 -4.78 10.13
N PHE A 5 -60.48 -5.22 10.85
CA PHE A 5 -60.29 -5.82 12.19
C PHE A 5 -58.82 -5.56 12.59
N TRP A 6 -58.53 -5.41 13.88
CA TRP A 6 -57.16 -5.49 14.42
C TRP A 6 -56.78 -6.97 14.61
N LEU A 7 -55.60 -7.39 14.14
CA LEU A 7 -55.02 -8.68 14.47
C LEU A 7 -53.54 -8.52 14.84
N LEU A 8 -53.25 -8.85 16.10
CA LEU A 8 -51.93 -9.21 16.60
C LEU A 8 -51.39 -10.41 15.81
N CYS A 9 -50.13 -10.36 15.38
CA CYS A 9 -49.35 -11.56 15.12
C CYS A 9 -47.97 -11.44 15.77
N THR A 10 -47.77 -12.32 16.74
CA THR A 10 -46.58 -12.61 17.50
C THR A 10 -45.48 -13.21 16.61
N LEU A 11 -44.26 -12.69 16.76
CA LEU A 11 -43.02 -13.24 16.19
C LEU A 11 -42.62 -14.52 16.96
N LEU A 12 -42.62 -15.65 16.27
CA LEU A 12 -41.97 -16.90 16.69
C LEU A 12 -40.86 -17.22 15.68
N PHE A 13 -39.61 -16.93 16.03
CA PHE A 13 -38.45 -17.51 15.35
C PHE A 13 -37.94 -18.69 16.21
N LEU A 14 -38.24 -19.91 15.76
CA LEU A 14 -37.63 -21.13 16.25
C LEU A 14 -36.22 -21.23 15.66
N SER A 15 -35.21 -21.04 16.50
CA SER A 15 -33.82 -21.38 16.18
C SER A 15 -33.58 -22.84 16.57
N ALA A 16 -33.36 -23.71 15.58
CA ALA A 16 -32.92 -25.08 15.79
C ALA A 16 -31.38 -25.13 15.82
N CYS A 17 -30.84 -25.70 16.89
CA CYS A 17 -29.43 -25.90 17.15
C CYS A 17 -28.76 -26.82 16.12
N SER A 18 -27.55 -26.47 15.67
CA SER A 18 -26.52 -27.45 15.35
C SER A 18 -25.19 -26.98 15.94
N SER A 19 -24.70 -27.76 16.89
CA SER A 19 -23.47 -27.56 17.64
C SER A 19 -22.23 -27.81 16.77
N SER A 20 -21.40 -26.79 16.60
CA SER A 20 -20.01 -26.93 16.13
C SER A 20 -19.06 -26.66 17.30
N PRO A 21 -17.96 -27.41 17.47
CA PRO A 21 -17.01 -27.15 18.56
C PRO A 21 -16.33 -25.80 18.34
N LYS A 22 -16.31 -24.95 19.37
CA LYS A 22 -15.49 -23.73 19.37
C LYS A 22 -14.02 -24.14 19.25
N PRO A 23 -13.24 -23.60 18.30
CA PRO A 23 -11.79 -23.63 18.43
C PRO A 23 -11.42 -22.70 19.58
N ASN A 24 -10.60 -23.17 20.52
CA ASN A 24 -9.99 -22.31 21.54
C ASN A 24 -9.08 -21.29 20.83
N GLY A 25 -9.64 -20.12 20.50
CA GLY A 25 -8.89 -18.93 20.14
C GLY A 25 -8.61 -18.13 21.41
N ASN A 26 -7.36 -17.76 21.64
CA ASN A 26 -6.94 -16.97 22.78
C ASN A 26 -7.61 -15.58 22.74
N GLU A 27 -8.49 -15.28 23.71
CA GLU A 27 -9.16 -13.98 23.87
C GLU A 27 -8.16 -12.82 24.02
N ASP A 28 -6.95 -13.10 24.51
CA ASP A 28 -5.87 -12.10 24.64
C ASP A 28 -5.36 -11.57 23.30
N ASP A 29 -5.35 -12.37 22.23
CA ASP A 29 -4.78 -11.98 20.94
C ASP A 29 -5.73 -11.03 20.17
N ASP A 30 -7.05 -11.23 20.29
CA ASP A 30 -8.06 -10.30 19.73
C ASP A 30 -8.13 -8.99 20.53
N LEU A 31 -7.87 -9.03 21.85
CA LEU A 31 -7.80 -7.83 22.70
C LEU A 31 -6.57 -6.96 22.41
N VAL A 32 -5.40 -7.58 22.17
CA VAL A 32 -4.16 -6.88 21.81
C VAL A 32 -4.28 -6.25 20.41
N ASN A 33 -4.78 -6.99 19.42
CA ASN A 33 -5.02 -6.46 18.07
C ASN A 33 -6.06 -5.32 18.05
N GLY A 34 -7.15 -5.45 18.82
CA GLY A 34 -8.14 -4.39 18.94
C GLY A 34 -7.58 -3.14 19.64
N LYS A 35 -6.63 -3.28 20.56
CA LYS A 35 -5.97 -2.14 21.22
C LYS A 35 -5.03 -1.39 20.26
N ASP A 36 -4.25 -2.12 19.47
CA ASP A 36 -3.29 -1.53 18.53
C ASP A 36 -4.02 -0.76 17.40
N ILE A 37 -5.07 -1.36 16.83
CA ILE A 37 -5.92 -0.68 15.81
C ILE A 37 -6.58 0.57 16.38
N ARG A 38 -7.15 0.51 17.59
CA ARG A 38 -7.77 1.69 18.23
C ARG A 38 -6.74 2.78 18.52
N GLY A 39 -5.55 2.42 19.00
CA GLY A 39 -4.45 3.37 19.20
C GLY A 39 -4.06 4.09 17.91
N PHE A 40 -3.92 3.33 16.82
CA PHE A 40 -3.65 3.88 15.50
C PHE A 40 -4.78 4.80 14.98
N GLU A 41 -6.04 4.37 15.09
CA GLU A 41 -7.19 5.20 14.70
C GLU A 41 -7.24 6.52 15.48
N HIS A 42 -6.91 6.49 16.77
CA HIS A 42 -6.79 7.71 17.57
C HIS A 42 -5.67 8.63 17.08
N MET A 43 -4.50 8.07 16.74
CA MET A 43 -3.38 8.84 16.19
C MET A 43 -3.73 9.47 14.82
N ILE A 44 -4.37 8.72 13.93
CA ILE A 44 -4.86 9.24 12.64
C ILE A 44 -5.92 10.31 12.83
N SER A 45 -6.83 10.13 13.79
CA SER A 45 -7.85 11.12 14.12
C SER A 45 -7.21 12.42 14.64
N ALA A 46 -6.21 12.33 15.52
CA ALA A 46 -5.47 13.48 16.03
C ALA A 46 -4.70 14.20 14.91
N LEU A 47 -3.99 13.46 14.06
CA LEU A 47 -3.32 14.00 12.88
C LEU A 47 -4.33 14.73 11.98
N SER A 48 -5.44 14.08 11.65
CA SER A 48 -6.49 14.62 10.78
C SER A 48 -7.07 15.91 11.36
N HIS A 49 -7.34 15.94 12.66
CA HIS A 49 -7.79 17.16 13.34
C HIS A 49 -6.77 18.29 13.20
N ASN A 50 -5.53 18.09 13.64
CA ASN A 50 -4.47 19.11 13.61
C ASN A 50 -4.20 19.64 12.19
N VAL A 51 -4.11 18.73 11.21
CA VAL A 51 -3.86 19.09 9.82
C VAL A 51 -5.05 19.84 9.22
N ASN A 52 -6.29 19.42 9.49
CA ASN A 52 -7.48 20.11 8.96
C ASN A 52 -7.65 21.51 9.57
N GLU A 53 -7.30 21.70 10.85
CA GLU A 53 -7.30 23.03 11.45
C GLU A 53 -6.36 23.99 10.71
N ILE A 54 -5.16 23.54 10.37
CA ILE A 54 -4.11 24.37 9.75
C ILE A 54 -4.24 24.49 8.24
N TRP A 55 -4.57 23.41 7.53
CA TRP A 55 -4.57 23.34 6.06
C TRP A 55 -5.97 23.34 5.46
N GLY A 56 -7.00 22.96 6.21
CA GLY A 56 -8.38 22.92 5.73
C GLY A 56 -8.52 22.03 4.51
N ARG A 57 -9.09 22.55 3.41
CA ARG A 57 -9.29 21.80 2.17
C ARG A 57 -7.99 21.35 1.49
N GLU A 58 -6.85 21.93 1.86
CA GLU A 58 -5.54 21.52 1.35
C GLU A 58 -4.92 20.39 2.16
N ALA A 59 -5.57 19.88 3.22
CA ALA A 59 -5.08 18.75 3.99
C ALA A 59 -4.77 17.55 3.09
N LEU A 60 -3.59 16.95 3.27
CA LEU A 60 -3.14 15.76 2.55
C LEU A 60 -2.79 14.68 3.56
N PHE A 61 -2.94 13.43 3.15
CA PHE A 61 -2.63 12.27 3.98
C PHE A 61 -1.82 11.27 3.17
N ALA A 62 -0.92 10.55 3.83
CA ALA A 62 -0.14 9.49 3.21
C ALA A 62 -1.09 8.40 2.67
N GLY A 63 -0.68 7.75 1.59
CA GLY A 63 -1.47 6.74 0.90
C GLY A 63 -0.60 5.64 0.31
N LYS A 64 -1.19 4.87 -0.62
CA LYS A 64 -0.47 3.79 -1.33
C LYS A 64 0.71 4.32 -2.15
N PHE A 65 0.49 5.41 -2.87
CA PHE A 65 1.44 5.98 -3.83
C PHE A 65 1.98 7.34 -3.39
N ASP A 66 1.62 7.77 -2.19
CA ASP A 66 1.87 9.11 -1.69
C ASP A 66 2.52 9.00 -0.31
N TYR A 67 3.71 9.57 -0.18
CA TYR A 67 4.29 9.87 1.12
C TYR A 67 3.86 11.28 1.51
N VAL A 68 3.32 11.45 2.71
CA VAL A 68 3.05 12.78 3.27
C VAL A 68 3.58 12.80 4.69
N LYS A 69 4.51 13.73 4.95
CA LYS A 69 5.04 13.98 6.29
C LYS A 69 4.81 15.43 6.64
N TYR A 70 4.19 15.65 7.78
CA TYR A 70 4.08 16.96 8.41
C TYR A 70 5.23 17.15 9.41
N THR A 71 5.74 18.37 9.48
CA THR A 71 6.72 18.81 10.49
C THR A 71 6.35 20.21 10.96
N ASP A 72 7.12 20.73 11.93
CA ASP A 72 7.01 22.13 12.35
C ASP A 72 5.58 22.48 12.83
N GLN A 73 5.09 21.71 13.80
CA GLN A 73 3.74 21.88 14.36
C GLN A 73 2.67 21.81 13.26
N TYR A 74 2.86 20.88 12.33
CA TYR A 74 2.04 20.68 11.14
C TYR A 74 1.97 21.87 10.18
N LYS A 75 2.81 22.91 10.32
CA LYS A 75 2.81 24.07 9.41
C LYS A 75 3.60 23.82 8.14
N SER A 76 4.47 22.82 8.14
CA SER A 76 5.26 22.43 6.98
C SER A 76 4.97 20.97 6.62
N ARG A 77 5.07 20.64 5.33
CA ARG A 77 4.93 19.26 4.86
C ARG A 77 5.76 18.96 3.65
N ALA A 78 6.07 17.68 3.49
CA ALA A 78 6.60 17.10 2.27
C ALA A 78 5.60 16.08 1.73
N HIS A 79 5.24 16.21 0.45
CA HIS A 79 4.43 15.25 -0.30
C HIS A 79 5.25 14.68 -1.45
N ILE A 80 5.48 13.38 -1.45
CA ILE A 80 6.15 12.66 -2.54
C ILE A 80 5.09 11.83 -3.27
N ASP A 81 4.82 12.18 -4.51
CA ASP A 81 4.01 11.37 -5.42
C ASP A 81 4.92 10.40 -6.17
N PHE A 82 4.92 9.14 -5.76
CA PHE A 82 5.75 8.10 -6.36
C PHE A 82 5.34 7.75 -7.78
N SER A 83 4.11 8.05 -8.18
CA SER A 83 3.58 7.76 -9.51
C SER A 83 4.02 8.79 -10.53
N SER A 84 3.95 10.08 -10.18
CA SER A 84 4.40 11.17 -11.07
C SER A 84 5.89 11.47 -10.96
N GLY A 85 6.53 11.11 -9.84
CA GLY A 85 7.94 11.40 -9.60
C GLY A 85 8.17 12.85 -9.18
N HIS A 86 7.23 13.43 -8.44
CA HIS A 86 7.30 14.81 -7.95
C HIS A 86 7.32 14.86 -6.42
N ILE A 87 8.14 15.76 -5.89
CA ILE A 87 8.22 16.04 -4.46
C ILE A 87 7.82 17.50 -4.24
N MET A 88 6.68 17.71 -3.59
CA MET A 88 6.18 19.01 -3.22
C MET A 88 6.51 19.27 -1.75
N VAL A 89 7.33 20.29 -1.47
CA VAL A 89 7.62 20.73 -0.10
C VAL A 89 6.96 22.07 0.14
N GLU A 90 6.17 22.18 1.20
CA GLU A 90 5.23 23.28 1.42
C GLU A 90 5.26 23.78 2.86
N THR A 91 4.99 25.07 3.05
CA THR A 91 4.71 25.64 4.38
C THR A 91 3.58 26.67 4.30
N VAL A 92 2.74 26.66 5.33
CA VAL A 92 1.73 27.71 5.60
C VAL A 92 2.24 28.77 6.57
N SER A 93 3.47 28.67 7.07
CA SER A 93 4.00 29.62 8.03
C SER A 93 4.10 31.02 7.40
N GLY A 94 3.36 31.98 7.96
CA GLY A 94 3.44 33.38 7.53
C GLY A 94 4.68 34.12 8.07
N ILE A 95 5.36 33.52 9.05
CA ILE A 95 6.56 34.06 9.68
C ILE A 95 7.75 33.27 9.16
N ASP A 96 8.68 33.95 8.50
CA ASP A 96 9.89 33.36 7.91
C ASP A 96 9.67 32.06 7.09
N PRO A 97 8.76 32.06 6.09
CA PRO A 97 8.45 30.86 5.29
C PRO A 97 9.67 30.25 4.58
N ARG A 98 10.71 31.06 4.32
CA ARG A 98 11.94 30.59 3.67
C ARG A 98 12.69 29.61 4.55
N SER A 99 12.87 29.91 5.83
CA SER A 99 13.55 29.02 6.77
C SER A 99 12.78 27.72 7.01
N HIS A 100 11.45 27.80 7.11
CA HIS A 100 10.59 26.62 7.25
C HIS A 100 10.68 25.69 6.04
N LEU A 101 10.58 26.23 4.82
CA LEU A 101 10.81 25.44 3.60
C LEU A 101 12.22 24.88 3.53
N ARG A 102 13.24 25.67 3.88
CA ARG A 102 14.64 25.20 3.86
C ARG A 102 14.80 23.93 4.67
N ARG A 103 14.31 23.95 5.92
CA ARG A 103 14.39 22.81 6.84
C ARG A 103 13.63 21.60 6.28
N ALA A 104 12.38 21.80 5.85
CA ALA A 104 11.55 20.72 5.31
C ALA A 104 12.17 20.09 4.03
N ILE A 105 12.81 20.88 3.17
CA ILE A 105 13.53 20.36 2.00
C ILE A 105 14.70 19.46 2.44
N ILE A 106 15.52 19.92 3.38
CA ILE A 106 16.68 19.17 3.86
C ILE A 106 16.24 17.85 4.51
N GLU A 107 15.26 17.91 5.42
CA GLU A 107 14.68 16.74 6.06
C GLU A 107 14.16 15.74 5.01
N THR A 108 13.41 16.20 4.01
CA THR A 108 12.86 15.34 2.95
C THR A 108 13.94 14.65 2.13
N LEU A 109 14.99 15.39 1.74
CA LEU A 109 16.07 14.86 0.91
C LEU A 109 16.95 13.85 1.67
N LEU A 110 16.96 13.94 3.00
CA LEU A 110 17.76 13.11 3.89
C LEU A 110 16.93 12.12 4.71
N THR A 111 15.64 11.99 4.42
CA THR A 111 14.76 11.00 5.06
C THR A 111 15.41 9.61 4.98
N PRO A 112 15.64 8.94 6.12
CA PRO A 112 16.22 7.60 6.15
C PRO A 112 15.42 6.62 5.32
N ASP A 113 16.10 5.58 4.84
CA ASP A 113 15.50 4.59 3.97
C ASP A 113 14.75 3.47 4.70
N ASP A 114 14.92 3.38 6.01
CA ASP A 114 14.20 2.48 6.91
C ASP A 114 12.86 3.12 7.34
N PRO A 115 11.72 2.50 6.99
CA PRO A 115 10.43 3.01 7.43
C PRO A 115 10.20 2.97 8.93
N ALA A 116 10.90 2.10 9.67
CA ALA A 116 10.79 2.03 11.12
C ALA A 116 11.34 3.30 11.82
N GLU A 117 12.19 4.07 11.13
CA GLU A 117 12.80 5.29 11.67
C GLU A 117 11.95 6.55 11.41
N VAL A 118 10.84 6.45 10.67
CA VAL A 118 10.03 7.60 10.26
C VAL A 118 8.58 7.44 10.73
N ASP A 119 8.18 8.26 11.70
CA ASP A 119 6.78 8.38 12.07
C ASP A 119 6.05 9.37 11.15
N LEU A 120 5.19 8.86 10.27
CA LEU A 120 4.39 9.68 9.35
C LEU A 120 3.18 10.36 10.01
N TYR A 121 2.82 9.96 11.22
CA TYR A 121 1.53 10.32 11.82
C TYR A 121 1.63 11.38 12.91
N SER A 122 2.84 11.86 13.17
CA SER A 122 3.13 13.01 14.03
C SER A 122 3.89 14.09 13.26
N ASP A 123 4.10 15.23 13.92
CA ASP A 123 4.97 16.31 13.45
C ASP A 123 6.43 16.17 13.91
N ALA A 124 6.79 15.04 14.52
CA ALA A 124 8.14 14.79 15.02
C ALA A 124 9.19 14.93 13.91
N GLU A 125 10.33 15.53 14.23
CA GLU A 125 11.46 15.69 13.31
C GLU A 125 12.03 14.32 12.90
N ILE A 126 12.52 14.25 11.67
CA ILE A 126 13.20 13.07 11.15
C ILE A 126 14.67 13.15 11.56
N LEU A 127 15.15 12.14 12.27
CA LEU A 127 16.56 12.07 12.64
C LEU A 127 17.38 11.65 11.42
N PRO A 128 18.49 12.36 11.10
CA PRO A 128 19.41 11.93 10.06
C PRO A 128 20.06 10.60 10.43
N GLY A 129 20.08 9.65 9.49
CA GLY A 129 20.67 8.33 9.69
C GLY A 129 20.62 7.49 8.41
N GLY A 130 21.61 6.61 8.23
CA GLY A 130 21.64 5.67 7.11
C GLY A 130 21.84 6.29 5.72
N GLU A 131 21.50 5.53 4.69
CA GLU A 131 21.42 6.03 3.31
C GLU A 131 20.05 6.68 3.10
N PRO A 132 19.93 7.88 2.52
CA PRO A 132 18.61 8.48 2.32
C PRO A 132 17.74 7.69 1.34
N PHE A 133 16.46 7.59 1.66
CA PHE A 133 15.46 6.96 0.81
C PHE A 133 15.47 7.50 -0.63
N LEU A 134 15.65 8.81 -0.79
CA LEU A 134 15.66 9.50 -2.08
C LEU A 134 17.03 9.49 -2.78
N TYR A 135 18.04 8.83 -2.21
CA TYR A 135 19.38 8.79 -2.79
C TYR A 135 19.35 8.20 -4.21
N GLY A 136 19.87 8.98 -5.17
CA GLY A 136 19.86 8.61 -6.58
C GLY A 136 18.50 8.67 -7.27
N GLN A 137 17.41 8.94 -6.54
CA GLN A 137 16.10 9.24 -7.12
C GLN A 137 15.92 10.75 -7.37
N VAL A 138 16.59 11.57 -6.57
CA VAL A 138 16.67 13.02 -6.74
C VAL A 138 18.12 13.41 -7.00
N LEU A 139 18.33 14.33 -7.94
CA LEU A 139 19.62 14.94 -8.22
C LEU A 139 19.55 16.43 -7.88
N ASP A 140 20.65 16.99 -7.41
CA ASP A 140 20.79 18.44 -7.22
C ASP A 140 20.91 19.16 -8.58
N ASN A 141 21.01 20.48 -8.53
CA ASN A 141 21.19 21.34 -9.70
C ASN A 141 22.51 21.12 -10.47
N GLN A 142 23.41 20.27 -9.96
CA GLN A 142 24.65 19.84 -10.61
C GLN A 142 24.55 18.39 -11.12
N GLY A 143 23.35 17.79 -11.09
CA GLY A 143 23.12 16.41 -11.51
C GLY A 143 23.69 15.38 -10.54
N GLN A 144 23.98 15.75 -9.29
CA GLN A 144 24.60 14.85 -8.30
C GLN A 144 23.57 14.30 -7.32
N PRO A 145 23.67 13.01 -6.92
CA PRO A 145 22.79 12.45 -5.91
C PRO A 145 23.09 13.04 -4.53
N ILE A 146 22.06 13.10 -3.69
CA ILE A 146 22.08 13.82 -2.41
C ILE A 146 22.05 12.80 -1.26
N ARG A 147 23.10 12.79 -0.45
CA ARG A 147 23.19 11.97 0.77
C ARG A 147 23.87 12.62 1.97
N PHE A 148 24.33 13.86 1.81
CA PHE A 148 25.10 14.58 2.81
C PHE A 148 24.42 15.91 3.11
N ASP A 149 24.44 16.31 4.39
CA ASP A 149 23.81 17.55 4.88
C ASP A 149 24.21 18.76 4.05
N TRP A 150 25.52 18.98 3.88
CA TRP A 150 26.04 20.13 3.13
C TRP A 150 25.51 20.23 1.70
N ARG A 151 25.24 19.08 1.05
CA ARG A 151 24.72 19.06 -0.32
C ARG A 151 23.21 19.31 -0.34
N ALA A 152 22.48 18.72 0.61
CA ALA A 152 21.05 18.97 0.78
C ALA A 152 20.79 20.45 1.09
N GLU A 153 21.56 21.03 2.01
CA GLU A 153 21.53 22.46 2.36
C GLU A 153 21.75 23.35 1.15
N ARG A 154 22.84 23.10 0.41
CA ARG A 154 23.17 23.87 -0.80
C ARG A 154 22.07 23.77 -1.86
N TYR A 155 21.47 22.60 -2.03
CA TYR A 155 20.38 22.42 -2.99
C TYR A 155 19.09 23.09 -2.51
N ALA A 156 18.78 23.03 -1.22
CA ALA A 156 17.66 23.77 -0.63
C ALA A 156 17.81 25.28 -0.87
N ASP A 157 19.00 25.84 -0.62
CA ASP A 157 19.26 27.26 -0.88
C ASP A 157 19.11 27.62 -2.36
N TYR A 158 19.57 26.75 -3.28
CA TYR A 158 19.35 26.91 -4.72
C TYR A 158 17.85 26.92 -5.07
N LEU A 159 17.07 25.96 -4.56
CA LEU A 159 15.64 25.86 -4.82
C LEU A 159 14.87 27.06 -4.29
N LEU A 160 15.21 27.54 -3.09
CA LEU A 160 14.58 28.72 -2.49
C LEU A 160 14.85 30.00 -3.28
N ASN A 161 15.95 30.08 -4.01
CA ASN A 161 16.31 31.22 -4.84
C ASN A 161 15.75 31.15 -6.26
N THR A 162 15.53 29.95 -6.79
CA THR A 162 15.19 29.76 -8.21
C THR A 162 13.80 29.19 -8.47
N ALA A 163 13.22 28.46 -7.51
CA ALA A 163 12.01 27.65 -7.71
C ALA A 163 10.90 27.88 -6.68
N MET A 164 11.15 28.65 -5.61
CA MET A 164 10.14 28.96 -4.60
C MET A 164 8.95 29.71 -5.20
N LYS A 165 7.76 29.17 -4.98
CA LYS A 165 6.48 29.72 -5.44
C LYS A 165 5.57 29.96 -4.24
N LYS A 166 4.46 30.66 -4.49
CA LYS A 166 3.39 30.84 -3.52
C LYS A 166 2.02 30.70 -4.19
N ARG A 167 1.05 30.21 -3.43
CA ARG A 167 -0.38 30.25 -3.80
C ARG A 167 -1.22 30.76 -2.62
N THR A 168 -2.29 31.47 -2.92
CA THR A 168 -3.19 32.04 -1.92
C THR A 168 -4.54 31.33 -1.97
N LEU A 169 -5.05 30.90 -0.82
CA LEU A 169 -6.32 30.22 -0.67
C LEU A 169 -7.10 30.88 0.48
N GLY A 170 -8.05 31.74 0.12
CA GLY A 170 -8.73 32.60 1.08
C GLY A 170 -7.75 33.50 1.81
N ILE A 171 -7.66 33.37 3.14
CA ILE A 171 -6.75 34.16 3.99
C ILE A 171 -5.34 33.57 4.11
N ARG A 172 -5.12 32.35 3.59
CA ARG A 172 -3.87 31.61 3.78
C ARG A 172 -2.96 31.77 2.56
N THR A 173 -1.67 31.94 2.80
CA THR A 173 -0.63 31.87 1.76
C THR A 173 0.21 30.63 2.01
N ILE A 174 0.32 29.77 1.00
CA ILE A 174 1.16 28.58 1.01
C ILE A 174 2.38 28.88 0.16
N PHE A 175 3.56 28.71 0.73
CA PHE A 175 4.82 28.76 -0.01
C PHE A 175 5.30 27.34 -0.29
N PHE A 176 5.88 27.10 -1.46
CA PHE A 176 6.26 25.75 -1.86
C PHE A 176 7.40 25.71 -2.87
N VAL A 177 8.04 24.55 -2.95
CA VAL A 177 8.95 24.15 -4.04
C VAL A 177 8.49 22.80 -4.60
N ASP A 178 8.65 22.63 -5.91
CA ASP A 178 8.43 21.36 -6.61
C ASP A 178 9.80 20.83 -7.07
N ILE A 179 10.13 19.60 -6.66
CA ILE A 179 11.40 18.95 -6.93
C ILE A 179 11.12 17.69 -7.77
N PRO A 180 11.53 17.66 -9.05
CA PRO A 180 11.35 16.50 -9.88
C PRO A 180 12.35 15.40 -9.50
N MET A 181 11.89 14.15 -9.52
CA MET A 181 12.73 12.97 -9.46
C MET A 181 13.29 12.65 -10.85
N VAL A 182 14.34 11.82 -10.91
CA VAL A 182 14.88 11.34 -12.18
C VAL A 182 13.84 10.51 -12.94
N ALA A 183 13.83 10.59 -14.27
CA ALA A 183 12.81 9.91 -15.10
C ALA A 183 12.70 8.39 -14.86
N ASN A 184 13.78 7.74 -14.43
CA ASN A 184 13.80 6.32 -14.08
C ASN A 184 13.68 6.05 -12.57
N HIS A 185 13.08 6.95 -11.80
CA HIS A 185 12.98 6.84 -10.35
C HIS A 185 12.31 5.54 -9.91
N GLU A 186 11.28 5.09 -10.63
CA GLU A 186 10.53 3.88 -10.31
C GLU A 186 11.40 2.63 -10.45
N ASP A 187 12.19 2.54 -11.53
CA ASP A 187 13.12 1.44 -11.75
C ASP A 187 14.21 1.42 -10.67
N ARG A 188 14.73 2.59 -10.28
CA ARG A 188 15.72 2.71 -9.20
C ARG A 188 15.16 2.23 -7.85
N ARG A 189 13.92 2.62 -7.51
CA ARG A 189 13.24 2.10 -6.31
C ARG A 189 13.01 0.60 -6.38
N GLY A 190 12.51 0.10 -7.51
CA GLY A 190 12.29 -1.33 -7.70
C GLY A 190 13.58 -2.15 -7.54
N TYR A 191 14.70 -1.63 -8.04
CA TYR A 191 16.00 -2.29 -7.92
C TYR A 191 16.46 -2.48 -6.47
N LYS A 192 16.11 -1.56 -5.56
CA LYS A 192 16.42 -1.67 -4.12
C LYS A 192 15.94 -2.99 -3.51
N TYR A 193 14.81 -3.51 -3.99
CA TYR A 193 14.18 -4.71 -3.45
C TYR A 193 14.53 -6.00 -4.21
N ALA A 194 15.43 -5.94 -5.19
CA ALA A 194 15.71 -7.06 -6.10
C ALA A 194 16.20 -8.33 -5.37
N SER A 195 17.07 -8.19 -4.38
CA SER A 195 17.58 -9.31 -3.59
C SER A 195 16.45 -9.99 -2.80
N LEU A 196 15.60 -9.20 -2.15
CA LEU A 196 14.47 -9.66 -1.35
C LEU A 196 13.41 -10.35 -2.22
N ILE A 197 13.10 -9.78 -3.38
CA ILE A 197 12.17 -10.34 -4.36
C ILE A 197 12.69 -11.69 -4.87
N ARG A 198 13.98 -11.78 -5.22
CA ARG A 198 14.61 -13.02 -5.66
C ARG A 198 14.58 -14.09 -4.56
N GLU A 199 14.85 -13.72 -3.32
CA GLU A 199 14.78 -14.64 -2.19
C GLU A 199 13.36 -15.18 -1.99
N ALA A 200 12.36 -14.30 -1.93
CA ALA A 200 10.96 -14.69 -1.78
C ALA A 200 10.47 -15.53 -2.97
N SER A 201 10.89 -15.18 -4.20
CA SER A 201 10.58 -15.93 -5.42
C SER A 201 11.06 -17.38 -5.32
N ARG A 202 12.33 -17.60 -4.96
CA ARG A 202 12.89 -18.95 -4.78
C ARG A 202 12.21 -19.71 -3.66
N LYS A 203 11.90 -19.04 -2.56
CA LYS A 203 11.29 -19.65 -1.38
C LYS A 203 9.88 -20.17 -1.63
N TYR A 204 9.08 -19.43 -2.39
CA TYR A 204 7.65 -19.70 -2.57
C TYR A 204 7.26 -20.19 -3.97
N GLY A 205 8.21 -20.25 -4.91
CA GLY A 205 7.95 -20.66 -6.29
C GLY A 205 7.04 -19.69 -7.05
N VAL A 206 7.12 -18.39 -6.71
CA VAL A 206 6.36 -17.32 -7.38
C VAL A 206 7.33 -16.55 -8.27
N ALA A 207 6.99 -16.33 -9.54
CA ALA A 207 7.90 -15.66 -10.48
C ALA A 207 8.27 -14.24 -10.02
N GLU A 208 9.56 -13.87 -10.09
CA GLU A 208 10.05 -12.52 -9.73
C GLU A 208 9.24 -11.43 -10.43
N SER A 209 8.95 -11.60 -11.72
CA SER A 209 8.16 -10.64 -12.50
C SER A 209 6.78 -10.38 -11.93
N LEU A 210 6.14 -11.40 -11.33
CA LEU A 210 4.82 -11.27 -10.72
C LEU A 210 4.91 -10.51 -9.40
N ILE A 211 5.91 -10.80 -8.58
CA ILE A 211 6.16 -10.09 -7.31
C ILE A 211 6.41 -8.60 -7.60
N TYR A 212 7.30 -8.31 -8.57
CA TYR A 212 7.52 -6.93 -9.04
C TYR A 212 6.24 -6.25 -9.51
N ALA A 213 5.42 -6.94 -10.30
CA ALA A 213 4.17 -6.39 -10.83
C ALA A 213 3.14 -6.09 -9.74
N VAL A 214 3.05 -6.95 -8.71
CA VAL A 214 2.18 -6.74 -7.54
C VAL A 214 2.68 -5.56 -6.73
N ILE A 215 3.96 -5.51 -6.34
CA ILE A 215 4.52 -4.38 -5.57
C ILE A 215 4.32 -3.06 -6.32
N LYS A 216 4.63 -3.03 -7.63
CA LYS A 216 4.40 -1.86 -8.48
C LYS A 216 2.94 -1.41 -8.43
N THR A 217 2.00 -2.34 -8.58
CA THR A 217 0.57 -2.01 -8.62
C THR A 217 0.01 -1.61 -7.26
N GLU A 218 0.57 -2.14 -6.17
CA GLU A 218 0.09 -1.89 -4.81
C GLU A 218 0.64 -0.61 -4.21
N SER A 219 1.90 -0.26 -4.47
CA SER A 219 2.59 0.83 -3.77
C SER A 219 3.52 1.68 -4.64
N SER A 220 3.74 1.34 -5.91
CA SER A 220 4.79 1.96 -6.73
C SER A 220 6.17 1.91 -6.05
N PHE A 221 6.42 0.82 -5.30
CA PHE A 221 7.61 0.60 -4.47
C PHE A 221 7.76 1.61 -3.31
N ASN A 222 6.65 2.14 -2.79
CA ASN A 222 6.60 2.94 -1.58
C ASN A 222 6.63 2.03 -0.34
N PRO A 223 7.72 2.01 0.45
CA PRO A 223 7.78 1.17 1.64
C PRO A 223 6.91 1.72 2.79
N TYR A 224 6.50 2.99 2.72
CA TYR A 224 5.61 3.64 3.68
C TYR A 224 4.12 3.51 3.34
N ALA A 225 3.78 2.71 2.33
CA ALA A 225 2.43 2.65 1.80
C ALA A 225 1.41 2.18 2.85
N VAL A 226 0.36 2.96 3.02
CA VAL A 226 -0.81 2.60 3.84
C VAL A 226 -2.08 2.84 3.06
N SER A 227 -3.03 1.92 3.18
CA SER A 227 -4.37 2.10 2.64
C SER A 227 -5.41 2.32 3.73
N HIS A 228 -6.53 2.92 3.33
CA HIS A 228 -7.74 3.07 4.15
C HIS A 228 -8.32 1.74 4.65
N ALA A 229 -7.94 0.61 4.04
CA ALA A 229 -8.36 -0.73 4.44
C ALA A 229 -7.34 -1.41 5.38
N ASN A 230 -6.43 -0.63 5.98
CA ASN A 230 -5.36 -1.12 6.87
C ASN A 230 -4.48 -2.18 6.20
N ALA A 231 -4.13 -1.92 4.93
CA ALA A 231 -3.10 -2.66 4.20
C ALA A 231 -1.77 -1.89 4.26
N TYR A 232 -0.68 -2.59 4.54
CA TYR A 232 0.61 -1.97 4.89
C TYR A 232 1.76 -2.44 3.99
N GLY A 233 2.70 -1.52 3.75
CA GLY A 233 3.97 -1.75 3.09
C GLY A 233 3.87 -2.05 1.59
N LEU A 234 4.99 -2.52 1.03
CA LEU A 234 5.22 -2.68 -0.41
C LEU A 234 4.16 -3.51 -1.15
N MET A 235 3.76 -4.64 -0.57
CA MET A 235 2.79 -5.57 -1.12
C MET A 235 1.37 -5.37 -0.56
N GLN A 236 1.15 -4.31 0.24
CA GLN A 236 -0.14 -3.96 0.83
C GLN A 236 -0.81 -5.16 1.52
N VAL A 237 -0.13 -5.72 2.51
CA VAL A 237 -0.62 -6.85 3.28
C VAL A 237 -1.59 -6.35 4.35
N ILE A 238 -2.77 -6.98 4.44
CA ILE A 238 -3.73 -6.75 5.53
C ILE A 238 -3.47 -7.80 6.63
N PRO A 239 -3.14 -7.41 7.87
CA PRO A 239 -2.84 -8.33 8.97
C PRO A 239 -3.94 -9.38 9.20
N ALA A 240 -5.18 -8.92 9.33
CA ALA A 240 -6.32 -9.76 9.73
C ALA A 240 -6.77 -10.79 8.68
N THR A 241 -6.28 -10.68 7.43
CA THR A 241 -6.64 -11.58 6.33
C THR A 241 -5.41 -12.30 5.80
N ALA A 242 -4.71 -11.74 4.83
CA ALA A 242 -3.54 -12.35 4.20
C ALA A 242 -2.42 -12.63 5.21
N GLY A 243 -2.17 -11.71 6.15
CA GLY A 243 -1.14 -11.88 7.19
C GLY A 243 -1.42 -13.07 8.10
N ARG A 244 -2.63 -13.12 8.68
CA ARG A 244 -3.10 -14.23 9.54
C ARG A 244 -3.09 -15.57 8.80
N ASP A 245 -3.53 -15.60 7.55
CA ASP A 245 -3.58 -16.83 6.77
C ASP A 245 -2.16 -17.37 6.47
N VAL A 246 -1.21 -16.49 6.14
CA VAL A 246 0.21 -16.84 6.01
C VAL A 246 0.79 -17.31 7.34
N TYR A 247 0.48 -16.65 8.47
CA TYR A 247 0.93 -17.07 9.79
C TYR A 247 0.54 -18.50 10.10
N VAL A 248 -0.74 -18.81 9.94
CA VAL A 248 -1.28 -20.12 10.29
C VAL A 248 -0.82 -21.19 9.31
N ARG A 249 -0.93 -20.94 8.00
CA ARG A 249 -0.75 -21.99 6.98
C ARG A 249 0.68 -22.16 6.49
N VAL A 250 1.50 -21.11 6.56
CA VAL A 250 2.87 -21.12 6.02
C VAL A 250 3.90 -21.03 7.13
N LYS A 251 3.66 -20.19 8.14
CA LYS A 251 4.63 -19.96 9.22
C LYS A 251 4.45 -20.88 10.42
N GLY A 252 3.32 -21.58 10.52
CA GLY A 252 2.98 -22.41 11.69
C GLY A 252 2.85 -21.59 12.97
N LYS A 253 2.51 -20.30 12.86
CA LYS A 253 2.33 -19.36 13.97
C LYS A 253 0.84 -19.09 14.18
N SER A 254 0.44 -18.91 15.43
CA SER A 254 -0.85 -18.31 15.77
C SER A 254 -0.80 -16.79 15.59
N GLY A 255 -1.96 -16.14 15.53
CA GLY A 255 -2.08 -14.69 15.45
C GLY A 255 -1.87 -14.12 14.04
N GLN A 256 -1.33 -12.91 13.96
CA GLN A 256 -1.11 -12.17 12.73
C GLN A 256 0.12 -11.25 12.86
N PRO A 257 0.73 -10.80 11.76
CA PRO A 257 1.83 -9.83 11.82
C PRO A 257 1.37 -8.46 12.33
N THR A 258 2.25 -7.74 13.02
CA THR A 258 1.95 -6.37 13.46
C THR A 258 2.08 -5.39 12.30
N ARG A 259 1.64 -4.15 12.54
CA ARG A 259 1.82 -3.05 11.58
C ARG A 259 3.31 -2.77 11.35
N GLU A 260 4.09 -2.73 12.42
CA GLU A 260 5.54 -2.47 12.40
C GLU A 260 6.28 -3.55 11.62
N ASP A 261 5.92 -4.83 11.81
CA ASP A 261 6.45 -5.94 11.04
C ASP A 261 6.24 -5.73 9.53
N LEU A 262 5.05 -5.27 9.13
CA LEU A 262 4.68 -5.11 7.72
C LEU A 262 5.27 -3.86 7.07
N PHE A 263 5.85 -2.93 7.83
CA PHE A 263 6.65 -1.83 7.27
C PHE A 263 8.08 -2.26 6.96
N ASN A 264 8.57 -3.34 7.56
CA ASN A 264 9.86 -3.92 7.18
C ASN A 264 9.77 -4.50 5.74
N PRO A 265 10.55 -4.00 4.76
CA PRO A 265 10.44 -4.44 3.38
C PRO A 265 10.66 -5.94 3.15
N ALA A 266 11.66 -6.52 3.82
CA ALA A 266 11.99 -7.94 3.69
C ALA A 266 10.85 -8.81 4.19
N TYR A 267 10.31 -8.47 5.36
CA TYR A 267 9.18 -9.17 5.95
C TYR A 267 7.90 -9.03 5.12
N ASN A 268 7.60 -7.81 4.66
CA ASN A 268 6.42 -7.53 3.84
C ASN A 268 6.43 -8.31 2.52
N ILE A 269 7.56 -8.32 1.81
CA ILE A 269 7.73 -9.06 0.56
C ILE A 269 7.59 -10.56 0.81
N ASP A 270 8.17 -11.07 1.90
CA ASP A 270 8.06 -12.49 2.28
C ASP A 270 6.60 -12.89 2.57
N VAL A 271 5.84 -12.10 3.34
CA VAL A 271 4.44 -12.38 3.66
C VAL A 271 3.53 -12.23 2.43
N GLY A 272 3.68 -11.17 1.65
CA GLY A 272 2.88 -10.95 0.44
C GLY A 272 3.12 -12.04 -0.62
N THR A 273 4.37 -12.47 -0.78
CA THR A 273 4.72 -13.57 -1.70
C THR A 273 4.23 -14.92 -1.18
N ALA A 274 4.30 -15.16 0.14
CA ALA A 274 3.70 -16.34 0.75
C ALA A 274 2.18 -16.40 0.53
N TYR A 275 1.50 -15.25 0.53
CA TYR A 275 0.07 -15.19 0.24
C TYR A 275 -0.25 -15.50 -1.23
N LEU A 276 0.53 -14.98 -2.19
CA LEU A 276 0.43 -15.41 -3.60
C LEU A 276 0.61 -16.93 -3.73
N HIS A 277 1.52 -17.51 -2.95
CA HIS A 277 1.70 -18.95 -2.89
C HIS A 277 0.48 -19.68 -2.33
N LEU A 278 -0.14 -19.21 -1.24
CA LEU A 278 -1.37 -19.83 -0.75
C LEU A 278 -2.50 -19.77 -1.79
N LEU A 279 -2.63 -18.65 -2.49
CA LEU A 279 -3.61 -18.52 -3.57
C LEU A 279 -3.39 -19.57 -4.66
N GLN A 280 -2.14 -19.80 -5.07
CA GLN A 280 -1.83 -20.74 -6.15
C GLN A 280 -1.90 -22.22 -5.73
N THR A 281 -1.50 -22.57 -4.50
CA THR A 281 -1.34 -23.97 -4.05
C THR A 281 -2.47 -24.50 -3.18
N VAL A 282 -3.28 -23.62 -2.60
CA VAL A 282 -4.38 -24.01 -1.71
C VAL A 282 -5.72 -23.57 -2.27
N TYR A 283 -5.89 -22.27 -2.53
CA TYR A 283 -7.22 -21.73 -2.84
C TYR A 283 -7.68 -21.96 -4.28
N LEU A 284 -6.74 -21.95 -5.22
CA LEU A 284 -7.01 -22.01 -6.66
C LEU A 284 -6.28 -23.18 -7.33
N VAL A 285 -5.88 -24.18 -6.53
CA VAL A 285 -5.10 -25.35 -6.97
C VAL A 285 -5.84 -26.16 -8.05
N ASP A 286 -7.16 -26.21 -8.01
CA ASP A 286 -8.01 -26.97 -8.93
C ASP A 286 -8.14 -26.34 -10.33
N ILE A 287 -7.64 -25.10 -10.52
CA ILE A 287 -7.55 -24.49 -11.85
C ILE A 287 -6.31 -25.05 -12.54
N GLN A 288 -6.48 -25.85 -13.59
CA GLN A 288 -5.41 -26.68 -14.15
C GLN A 288 -4.44 -25.87 -15.03
N ASP A 289 -4.96 -25.06 -15.95
CA ASP A 289 -4.11 -24.24 -16.84
C ASP A 289 -3.34 -23.19 -16.01
N PRO A 290 -1.99 -23.17 -16.07
CA PRO A 290 -1.18 -22.24 -15.27
C PRO A 290 -1.42 -20.77 -15.58
N ARG A 291 -1.79 -20.41 -16.82
CA ARG A 291 -2.10 -19.02 -17.21
C ARG A 291 -3.45 -18.60 -16.64
N SER A 292 -4.47 -19.45 -16.76
CA SER A 292 -5.78 -19.24 -16.12
C SER A 292 -5.63 -19.10 -14.60
N ARG A 293 -4.88 -20.02 -13.97
CA ARG A 293 -4.61 -19.97 -12.52
C ARG A 293 -3.86 -18.70 -12.13
N ARG A 294 -2.88 -18.24 -12.92
CA ARG A 294 -2.19 -16.96 -12.69
C ARG A 294 -3.16 -15.77 -12.74
N TYR A 295 -4.05 -15.69 -13.72
CA TYR A 295 -5.05 -14.61 -13.78
C TYR A 295 -5.99 -14.64 -12.57
N ALA A 296 -6.44 -15.83 -12.18
CA ALA A 296 -7.26 -16.03 -11.00
C ALA A 296 -6.52 -15.62 -9.71
N VAL A 297 -5.24 -15.98 -9.55
CA VAL A 297 -4.40 -15.60 -8.40
C VAL A 297 -4.24 -14.08 -8.31
N ILE A 298 -3.92 -13.41 -9.42
CA ILE A 298 -3.82 -11.94 -9.45
C ILE A 298 -5.15 -11.30 -9.04
N SER A 299 -6.26 -11.75 -9.62
CA SER A 299 -7.58 -11.23 -9.28
C SER A 299 -7.96 -11.51 -7.83
N ALA A 300 -7.56 -12.67 -7.28
CA ALA A 300 -7.85 -13.06 -5.91
C ALA A 300 -7.00 -12.31 -4.88
N TYR A 301 -5.79 -11.86 -5.23
CA TYR A 301 -4.95 -11.06 -4.35
C TYR A 301 -5.66 -9.76 -3.92
N ASN A 302 -6.35 -9.10 -4.84
CA ASN A 302 -7.16 -7.91 -4.55
C ASN A 302 -8.63 -8.24 -4.19
N GLY A 303 -9.25 -9.15 -4.94
CA GLY A 303 -10.69 -9.43 -4.85
C GLY A 303 -11.09 -10.48 -3.82
N GLY A 304 -10.15 -11.31 -3.38
CA GLY A 304 -10.35 -12.55 -2.62
C GLY A 304 -10.70 -13.75 -3.53
N ALA A 305 -10.20 -14.95 -3.19
CA ALA A 305 -10.44 -16.17 -3.96
C ALA A 305 -11.94 -16.50 -4.13
N GLY A 306 -12.74 -16.28 -3.09
CA GLY A 306 -14.20 -16.45 -3.16
C GLY A 306 -14.88 -15.50 -4.16
N GLY A 307 -14.35 -14.29 -4.36
CA GLY A 307 -14.86 -13.35 -5.36
C GLY A 307 -14.56 -13.81 -6.78
N VAL A 308 -13.36 -14.35 -7.00
CA VAL A 308 -12.96 -14.98 -8.26
C VAL A 308 -13.87 -16.17 -8.59
N LEU A 309 -14.02 -17.13 -7.67
CA LEU A 309 -14.85 -18.32 -7.92
C LEU A 309 -16.33 -17.95 -8.15
N ASN A 310 -16.85 -17.00 -7.38
CA ASN A 310 -18.22 -16.49 -7.55
C ASN A 310 -18.47 -15.79 -8.89
N THR A 311 -17.42 -15.34 -9.59
CA THR A 311 -17.55 -14.73 -10.92
C THR A 311 -17.93 -15.79 -11.97
N PHE A 312 -17.57 -17.06 -11.75
CA PHE A 312 -17.86 -18.15 -12.69
C PHE A 312 -19.08 -18.97 -12.28
N SER A 313 -19.34 -19.15 -10.99
CA SER A 313 -20.47 -19.95 -10.48
C SER A 313 -20.90 -19.50 -9.10
N SER A 314 -22.20 -19.55 -8.81
CA SER A 314 -22.72 -19.39 -7.44
C SER A 314 -22.30 -20.53 -6.51
N ASP A 315 -22.09 -21.73 -7.06
CA ASP A 315 -21.41 -22.83 -6.36
C ASP A 315 -19.89 -22.76 -6.61
N ARG A 316 -19.16 -22.30 -5.58
CA ARG A 316 -17.70 -22.16 -5.60
C ARG A 316 -16.96 -23.47 -5.84
N LYS A 317 -17.54 -24.62 -5.47
CA LYS A 317 -16.89 -25.93 -5.69
C LYS A 317 -16.95 -26.34 -7.16
N ALA A 318 -17.98 -25.91 -7.89
CA ALA A 318 -18.12 -26.16 -9.32
C ALA A 318 -17.30 -25.18 -10.19
N ALA A 319 -16.97 -23.99 -9.65
CA ALA A 319 -16.29 -22.93 -10.40
C ALA A 319 -14.95 -23.36 -11.06
N PRO A 320 -14.03 -24.11 -10.41
CA PRO A 320 -12.81 -24.57 -11.07
C PRO A 320 -13.09 -25.44 -12.30
N GLY A 321 -14.12 -26.29 -12.25
CA GLY A 321 -14.53 -27.11 -13.39
C GLY A 321 -14.97 -26.27 -14.59
N MET A 322 -15.66 -25.15 -14.37
CA MET A 322 -16.03 -24.21 -15.42
C MET A 322 -14.82 -23.46 -15.96
N ILE A 323 -13.94 -22.98 -15.09
CA ILE A 323 -12.71 -22.27 -15.48
C ILE A 323 -11.84 -23.18 -16.36
N ASN A 324 -11.75 -24.47 -16.04
CA ASN A 324 -10.95 -25.45 -16.78
C ASN A 324 -11.51 -25.77 -18.19
N GLN A 325 -12.74 -25.38 -18.50
CA GLN A 325 -13.33 -25.51 -19.84
C GLN A 325 -13.07 -24.29 -20.73
N LEU A 326 -12.50 -23.21 -20.18
CA LEU A 326 -12.26 -21.95 -20.88
C LEU A 326 -10.80 -21.81 -21.31
N SER A 327 -10.58 -21.06 -22.38
CA SER A 327 -9.23 -20.59 -22.70
C SER A 327 -8.75 -19.57 -21.67
N PRO A 328 -7.44 -19.44 -21.43
CA PRO A 328 -6.91 -18.42 -20.51
C PRO A 328 -7.30 -17.00 -20.90
N GLU A 329 -7.45 -16.71 -22.19
CA GLU A 329 -7.90 -15.42 -22.71
C GLU A 329 -9.36 -15.14 -22.31
N ALA A 330 -10.25 -16.15 -22.37
CA ALA A 330 -11.63 -16.02 -21.92
C ALA A 330 -11.70 -15.85 -20.39
N VAL A 331 -10.89 -16.59 -19.63
CA VAL A 331 -10.78 -16.42 -18.16
C VAL A 331 -10.35 -14.99 -17.81
N TYR A 332 -9.34 -14.46 -18.51
CA TYR A 332 -8.88 -13.09 -18.34
C TYR A 332 -10.01 -12.09 -18.61
N GLN A 333 -10.69 -12.20 -19.76
CA GLN A 333 -11.79 -11.30 -20.13
C GLN A 333 -12.91 -11.30 -19.10
N ILE A 334 -13.39 -12.49 -18.70
CA ILE A 334 -14.44 -12.64 -17.68
C ILE A 334 -14.03 -11.96 -16.38
N LEU A 335 -12.80 -12.19 -15.90
CA LEU A 335 -12.32 -11.55 -14.67
C LEU A 335 -12.15 -10.03 -14.80
N THR A 336 -11.78 -9.51 -15.98
CA THR A 336 -11.64 -8.07 -16.21
C THR A 336 -12.95 -7.35 -16.52
N GLU A 337 -14.02 -8.06 -16.85
CA GLU A 337 -15.30 -7.47 -17.27
C GLU A 337 -16.45 -7.77 -16.30
N GLN A 338 -16.49 -8.97 -15.73
CA GLN A 338 -17.65 -9.49 -15.00
C GLN A 338 -17.41 -9.67 -13.50
N HIS A 339 -16.15 -9.64 -13.02
CA HIS A 339 -15.89 -9.73 -11.59
C HIS A 339 -16.64 -8.61 -10.84
N PRO A 340 -17.37 -8.88 -9.73
CA PRO A 340 -18.31 -7.93 -9.14
C PRO A 340 -17.65 -6.63 -8.66
N LYS A 341 -16.41 -6.72 -8.16
CA LYS A 341 -15.63 -5.55 -7.73
C LYS A 341 -14.92 -4.90 -8.92
N ALA A 342 -15.24 -3.62 -9.19
CA ALA A 342 -14.57 -2.83 -10.23
C ALA A 342 -13.07 -2.67 -10.00
N GLU A 343 -12.65 -2.57 -8.73
CA GLU A 343 -11.24 -2.52 -8.36
C GLU A 343 -10.49 -3.77 -8.82
N ALA A 344 -11.01 -4.96 -8.53
CA ALA A 344 -10.39 -6.23 -8.93
C ALA A 344 -10.28 -6.39 -10.45
N ARG A 345 -11.31 -5.94 -11.19
CA ARG A 345 -11.28 -5.89 -12.67
C ARG A 345 -10.09 -5.06 -13.17
N ARG A 346 -9.93 -3.85 -12.63
CA ARG A 346 -8.82 -2.95 -12.97
C ARG A 346 -7.47 -3.49 -12.49
N TYR A 347 -7.46 -4.16 -11.34
CA TYR A 347 -6.26 -4.71 -10.72
C TYR A 347 -5.62 -5.80 -11.59
N LEU A 348 -6.42 -6.76 -12.04
CA LEU A 348 -5.93 -7.82 -12.93
C LEU A 348 -5.31 -7.25 -14.21
N TYR A 349 -5.96 -6.26 -14.82
CA TYR A 349 -5.41 -5.57 -15.98
C TYR A 349 -4.05 -4.93 -15.67
N LYS A 350 -3.96 -4.12 -14.60
CA LYS A 350 -2.73 -3.39 -14.22
C LYS A 350 -1.56 -4.34 -13.95
N VAL A 351 -1.75 -5.35 -13.10
CA VAL A 351 -0.70 -6.32 -12.75
C VAL A 351 -0.26 -7.10 -13.98
N ASN A 352 -1.20 -7.50 -14.85
CA ASN A 352 -0.85 -8.25 -16.05
C ASN A 352 0.00 -7.42 -17.04
N GLN A 353 -0.28 -6.11 -17.18
CA GLN A 353 0.56 -5.23 -18.00
C GLN A 353 1.93 -4.97 -17.37
N ALA A 354 1.97 -4.73 -16.05
CA ALA A 354 3.22 -4.54 -15.32
C ALA A 354 4.14 -5.76 -15.43
N GLU A 355 3.60 -6.98 -15.26
CA GLU A 355 4.39 -8.21 -15.35
C GLU A 355 4.97 -8.43 -16.76
N LYS A 356 4.20 -8.13 -17.81
CA LYS A 356 4.71 -8.16 -19.20
C LYS A 356 5.89 -7.21 -19.39
N GLY A 357 5.84 -6.03 -18.76
CA GLY A 357 6.95 -5.07 -18.74
C GLY A 357 8.20 -5.68 -18.11
N PHE A 358 8.08 -6.20 -16.88
CA PHE A 358 9.21 -6.81 -16.16
C PHE A 358 9.80 -8.02 -16.87
N LYS A 359 8.98 -8.90 -17.47
CA LYS A 359 9.47 -10.04 -18.26
C LYS A 359 10.34 -9.59 -19.44
N ARG A 360 9.99 -8.50 -20.11
CA ARG A 360 10.81 -7.94 -21.20
C ARG A 360 12.14 -7.37 -20.68
N THR A 361 12.13 -6.73 -19.51
CA THR A 361 13.36 -6.21 -18.90
C THR A 361 14.29 -7.35 -18.48
N LEU A 362 13.77 -8.36 -17.77
CA LEU A 362 14.55 -9.52 -17.33
C LEU A 362 15.16 -10.29 -18.50
N ALA A 363 14.43 -10.45 -19.61
CA ALA A 363 14.92 -11.10 -20.82
C ALA A 363 16.02 -10.31 -21.57
N ARG A 364 16.24 -9.03 -21.24
CA ARG A 364 17.31 -8.20 -21.83
C ARG A 364 18.58 -8.15 -20.98
N THR A 365 18.48 -8.52 -19.70
CA THR A 365 19.56 -8.39 -18.71
C THR A 365 20.12 -9.73 -18.22
N GLY A 366 19.46 -10.84 -18.55
CA GLY A 366 19.98 -12.21 -18.41
C GLY A 366 20.39 -12.73 -19.77
#